data_AF-A0A931RTZ8-F1
#
_entry.id   AF-A0A931RTZ8-F1
#
_cell.length_a   1.000
_cell.length_b   1.000
_cell.length_c   1.000
_cell.angle_alpha   90.00
_cell.angle_beta   90.00
_cell.angle_gamma   90.00
#
_symmetry.space_group_name_H-M   'P 1'
#
loop_
_entity.id
_entity.type
_entity.pdbx_description
1 polymer ?
#
loop_
_entity_poly.entity_id
_entity_poly.type
_entity_poly.pdbx_seq_one_letter_code
_entity_poly.pdbx_strand_id
1 'polypeptide(L)'
;MIERFFQFLPSMAVLASIAIVTLIYRRLVSRRFRERMKSIKWCKENQWKIIWLIVVPFYCVRAPFAEELIFRAPLIVIFSDLSGNAWLGIWISGLLFSSVHCFGDKINLCHVLLAKDGGEAKTDSLETRIADIKKKQAKRLKIIKLIHPISVLPLGILSGYYGIKYQSIWASVGVHFIWNLIVPFIIVLLVLMILKARVSARKTWHTLRYKLRRG
;
A
#
# COMPACT_ATOMS: atom_id res chain seq x y z
N MET A 1 31.81 -3.60 11.53
CA MET A 1 30.64 -2.77 11.13
C MET A 1 30.94 -1.95 9.87
N ILE A 2 32.06 -1.22 9.83
CA ILE A 2 32.47 -0.39 8.66
C ILE A 2 32.59 -1.21 7.36
N GLU A 3 33.24 -2.37 7.40
CA GLU A 3 33.40 -3.25 6.22
C GLU A 3 32.05 -3.67 5.62
N ARG A 4 31.09 -4.03 6.48
CA ARG A 4 29.74 -4.42 6.06
C ARG A 4 28.96 -3.26 5.45
N PHE A 5 29.11 -2.06 6.00
CA PHE A 5 28.54 -0.88 5.37
C PHE A 5 29.06 -0.70 3.93
N PHE A 6 30.37 -0.80 3.72
CA PHE A 6 30.96 -0.72 2.38
C PHE A 6 30.53 -1.86 1.46
N GLN A 7 30.31 -3.07 1.99
CA GLN A 7 29.77 -4.19 1.24
C GLN A 7 28.37 -3.89 0.68
N PHE A 8 27.50 -3.24 1.45
CA PHE A 8 26.12 -2.91 1.03
C PHE A 8 25.98 -1.58 0.30
N LEU A 9 26.97 -0.68 0.43
CA LEU A 9 26.94 0.68 -0.13
C LEU A 9 26.60 0.71 -1.63
N PRO A 10 27.18 -0.13 -2.51
CA PRO A 10 26.81 -0.13 -3.93
C PRO A 10 25.33 -0.42 -4.17
N SER A 11 24.77 -1.43 -3.50
CA SER A 11 23.34 -1.76 -3.61
C SER A 11 22.46 -0.64 -3.08
N MET A 12 22.83 -0.04 -1.94
CA MET A 12 22.10 1.10 -1.38
C MET A 12 22.12 2.31 -2.33
N ALA A 13 23.26 2.60 -2.95
CA ALA A 13 23.40 3.69 -3.91
C ALA A 13 22.54 3.48 -5.17
N VAL A 14 22.49 2.24 -5.69
CA VAL A 14 21.62 1.88 -6.83
C VAL A 14 20.15 2.08 -6.46
N LEU A 15 19.70 1.55 -5.32
CA LEU A 15 18.31 1.69 -4.87
C LEU A 15 17.92 3.16 -4.65
N ALA A 16 18.83 3.95 -4.05
CA ALA A 16 18.60 5.38 -3.82
C ALA A 16 18.48 6.13 -5.15
N SER A 17 19.34 5.82 -6.12
CA SER A 17 19.28 6.37 -7.47
C SER A 17 17.95 6.06 -8.16
N ILE A 18 17.46 4.82 -8.07
CA ILE A 18 16.16 4.43 -8.62
C ILE A 18 15.02 5.20 -7.94
N ALA A 19 15.05 5.35 -6.61
CA ALA A 19 14.04 6.11 -5.87
C ALA A 19 14.02 7.61 -6.22
N ILE A 20 15.20 8.20 -6.49
CA ILE A 20 15.37 9.60 -6.92
C ILE A 20 14.90 9.78 -8.36
N VAL A 21 15.34 8.94 -9.29
CA VAL A 21 14.92 9.00 -10.70
C VAL A 21 13.41 8.86 -10.81
N THR A 22 12.81 7.91 -10.07
CA THR A 22 11.35 7.73 -10.06
C THR A 22 10.61 8.94 -9.47
N LEU A 23 11.21 9.67 -8.51
CA LEU A 23 10.66 10.93 -8.01
C LEU A 23 10.64 12.01 -9.08
N ILE A 24 11.78 12.18 -9.76
CA ILE A 24 11.95 13.18 -10.82
C ILE A 24 10.96 12.89 -11.93
N TYR A 25 10.92 11.64 -12.40
CA TYR A 25 9.93 11.16 -13.37
C TYR A 25 8.50 11.49 -12.94
N ARG A 26 8.09 11.12 -11.72
CA ARG A 26 6.75 11.43 -11.21
C ARG A 26 6.47 12.93 -11.24
N ARG A 27 7.42 13.77 -10.81
CA ARG A 27 7.26 15.23 -10.81
C ARG A 27 7.08 15.77 -12.23
N LEU A 28 7.85 15.28 -13.20
CA LEU A 28 7.74 15.68 -14.60
C LEU A 28 6.38 15.26 -15.20
N VAL A 29 5.97 14.01 -15.00
CA VAL A 29 4.67 13.50 -15.47
C VAL A 29 3.52 14.26 -14.83
N SER A 30 3.57 14.48 -13.51
CA SER A 30 2.52 15.23 -12.79
C SER A 30 2.42 16.68 -13.27
N ARG A 31 3.56 17.33 -13.58
CA ARG A 31 3.57 18.68 -14.16
C ARG A 31 2.93 18.68 -15.55
N ARG A 32 3.29 17.72 -16.41
CA ARG A 32 2.76 17.61 -17.79
C ARG A 32 1.24 17.45 -17.82
N PHE A 33 0.67 16.71 -16.87
CA PHE A 33 -0.76 16.45 -16.82
C PHE A 33 -1.53 17.31 -15.80
N ARG A 34 -0.87 18.29 -15.16
CA ARG A 34 -1.45 19.04 -14.03
C ARG A 34 -2.84 19.60 -14.33
N GLU A 35 -2.97 20.37 -15.42
CA GLU A 35 -4.25 21.02 -15.75
C GLU A 35 -5.32 20.02 -16.15
N ARG A 36 -4.95 18.95 -16.88
CA ARG A 36 -5.89 17.91 -17.30
C ARG A 36 -6.38 17.05 -16.12
N MET A 37 -5.50 16.82 -15.14
CA MET A 37 -5.85 16.08 -13.92
C MET A 37 -6.85 16.81 -13.02
N LYS A 38 -7.11 18.10 -13.23
CA LYS A 38 -8.18 18.82 -12.51
C LYS A 38 -9.58 18.39 -12.94
N SER A 39 -9.73 17.88 -14.17
CA SER A 39 -11.01 17.38 -14.71
C SER A 39 -11.25 15.92 -14.31
N ILE A 40 -12.38 15.65 -13.66
CA ILE A 40 -12.81 14.29 -13.30
C ILE A 40 -13.10 13.48 -14.56
N LYS A 41 -13.78 14.09 -15.54
CA LYS A 41 -14.08 13.45 -16.82
C LYS A 41 -12.81 12.95 -17.49
N TRP A 42 -11.81 13.82 -17.64
CA TRP A 42 -10.53 13.43 -18.24
C TRP A 42 -9.84 12.30 -17.46
N CYS A 43 -9.84 12.39 -16.12
CA CYS A 43 -9.19 11.36 -15.29
C CYS A 43 -9.88 9.99 -15.39
N LYS A 44 -11.21 9.95 -15.54
CA LYS A 44 -11.96 8.69 -15.75
C LYS A 44 -11.67 8.09 -17.12
N GLU A 45 -11.70 8.90 -18.17
CA GLU A 45 -11.38 8.47 -19.54
C GLU A 45 -9.93 7.97 -19.66
N ASN A 46 -9.02 8.53 -18.86
CA ASN A 46 -7.59 8.23 -18.90
C ASN A 46 -7.10 7.45 -17.66
N GLN A 47 -7.99 6.75 -16.96
CA GLN A 47 -7.67 6.11 -15.67
C GLN A 47 -6.48 5.15 -15.76
N TRP A 48 -6.41 4.33 -16.80
CA TRP A 48 -5.32 3.36 -16.98
C TRP A 48 -3.98 4.05 -17.23
N LYS A 49 -4.00 5.13 -18.00
CA LYS A 49 -2.82 5.96 -18.25
C LYS A 49 -2.31 6.59 -16.96
N ILE A 50 -3.19 7.08 -16.10
CA ILE A 50 -2.83 7.61 -14.78
C ILE A 50 -2.25 6.50 -13.88
N ILE A 51 -2.89 5.32 -13.87
CA ILE A 51 -2.43 4.18 -13.08
C ILE A 51 -1.00 3.79 -13.50
N TRP A 52 -0.77 3.59 -14.79
CA TRP A 52 0.54 3.16 -15.31
C TRP A 52 1.63 4.22 -15.22
N LEU A 53 1.31 5.49 -15.46
CA LEU A 53 2.31 6.56 -15.47
C LEU A 53 2.61 7.14 -14.10
N ILE A 54 1.68 7.08 -13.15
CA ILE A 54 1.80 7.76 -11.85
C ILE A 54 1.71 6.77 -10.70
N VAL A 55 0.66 5.94 -10.66
CA VAL A 55 0.37 5.08 -9.49
C VAL A 55 1.39 3.94 -9.40
N VAL A 56 1.54 3.12 -10.43
CA VAL A 56 2.42 1.94 -10.41
C VAL A 56 3.88 2.32 -10.15
N PRO A 57 4.50 3.29 -10.84
CA PRO A 57 5.88 3.68 -10.55
C PRO A 57 6.05 4.21 -9.13
N PHE A 58 5.04 4.90 -8.58
CA PHE A 58 5.13 5.40 -7.22
C PHE A 58 4.99 4.29 -6.17
N TYR A 59 3.92 3.50 -6.24
CA TYR A 59 3.57 2.50 -5.23
C TYR A 59 4.37 1.20 -5.36
N CYS A 60 4.75 0.80 -6.56
CA CYS A 60 5.49 -0.45 -6.77
C CYS A 60 7.00 -0.22 -6.86
N VAL A 61 7.47 0.96 -7.27
CA VAL A 61 8.93 1.20 -7.41
C VAL A 61 9.42 2.16 -6.32
N ARG A 62 9.04 3.44 -6.35
CA ARG A 62 9.64 4.41 -5.42
C ARG A 62 9.41 4.06 -3.95
N ALA A 63 8.18 3.72 -3.57
CA ALA A 63 7.82 3.47 -2.17
C ALA A 63 8.63 2.29 -1.58
N PRO A 64 8.62 1.08 -2.17
CA PRO A 64 9.44 -0.04 -1.69
C PRO A 64 10.92 0.32 -1.58
N PHE A 65 11.50 0.98 -2.58
CA PHE A 65 12.93 1.26 -2.60
C PHE A 65 13.31 2.25 -1.49
N ALA A 66 12.55 3.34 -1.33
CA ALA A 66 12.81 4.33 -0.29
C ALA A 66 12.57 3.77 1.11
N GLU A 67 11.49 3.01 1.30
CA GLU A 67 11.12 2.48 2.61
C GLU A 67 12.09 1.38 3.07
N GLU A 68 12.49 0.46 2.18
CA GLU A 68 13.46 -0.58 2.54
C GLU A 68 14.86 0.01 2.79
N LEU A 69 15.26 1.08 2.10
CA LEU A 69 16.49 1.82 2.41
C LEU A 69 16.49 2.40 3.82
N ILE A 70 15.37 2.98 4.26
CA ILE A 70 15.26 3.63 5.57
C ILE A 70 15.18 2.59 6.68
N PHE A 71 14.36 1.55 6.51
CA PHE A 71 14.01 0.67 7.62
C PHE A 71 14.79 -0.65 7.64
N ARG A 72 15.25 -1.16 6.47
CA ARG A 72 15.82 -2.51 6.35
C ARG A 72 17.31 -2.48 6.09
N ALA A 73 17.81 -1.51 5.33
CA ALA A 73 19.25 -1.35 5.15
C ALA A 73 20.02 -1.29 6.49
N PRO A 74 19.58 -0.52 7.52
CA PRO A 74 20.27 -0.50 8.81
C PRO A 74 20.28 -1.87 9.49
N LEU A 75 19.17 -2.60 9.46
CA LEU A 75 19.09 -3.94 10.04
C LEU A 75 20.05 -4.92 9.36
N ILE A 76 20.08 -4.93 8.03
CA ILE A 76 20.91 -5.84 7.24
C ILE A 76 22.41 -5.54 7.45
N VAL A 77 22.78 -4.25 7.56
CA VAL A 77 24.17 -3.86 7.84
C VAL A 77 24.60 -4.24 9.26
N ILE A 78 23.70 -4.11 10.25
CA ILE A 78 24.00 -4.38 11.66
C ILE A 78 24.05 -5.90 11.95
N PHE A 79 23.11 -6.69 11.41
CA PHE A 79 22.95 -8.11 11.75
C PHE A 79 23.39 -9.04 10.61
N SER A 80 24.29 -9.98 10.89
CA SER A 80 24.85 -10.97 9.94
C SER A 80 23.93 -12.16 9.70
N ASP A 81 23.09 -12.43 10.68
CA ASP A 81 22.37 -13.68 10.84
C ASP A 81 21.14 -13.44 11.72
N LEU A 82 20.22 -14.41 11.70
CA LEU A 82 18.97 -14.35 12.45
C LEU A 82 19.18 -14.76 13.92
N SER A 83 19.82 -13.89 14.69
CA SER A 83 19.94 -14.01 16.14
C SER A 83 18.71 -13.50 16.89
N GLY A 84 18.62 -13.76 18.19
CA GLY A 84 17.56 -13.18 19.04
C GLY A 84 17.54 -11.64 19.01
N ASN A 85 18.72 -11.01 18.98
CA ASN A 85 18.84 -9.56 18.84
C ASN A 85 18.39 -9.07 17.46
N ALA A 86 18.65 -9.84 16.39
CA ALA A 86 18.16 -9.52 15.05
C ALA A 86 16.62 -9.55 15.00
N TRP A 87 15.98 -10.53 15.66
CA TRP A 87 14.52 -10.58 15.78
C TRP A 87 13.95 -9.37 16.52
N LEU A 88 14.57 -8.95 17.62
CA LEU A 88 14.17 -7.73 18.31
C LEU A 88 14.27 -6.50 17.39
N GLY A 89 15.37 -6.38 16.63
CA GLY A 89 15.55 -5.32 15.63
C GLY A 89 14.48 -5.35 14.52
N ILE A 90 14.14 -6.54 14.01
CA ILE A 90 13.07 -6.74 13.02
C ILE A 90 11.73 -6.24 13.57
N TRP A 91 11.38 -6.61 14.81
CA TRP A 91 10.14 -6.16 15.45
C TRP A 91 10.08 -4.65 15.63
N ILE A 92 11.15 -4.05 16.15
CA ILE A 92 11.24 -2.59 16.34
C ILE A 92 11.10 -1.87 14.98
N SER A 93 11.86 -2.28 13.96
CA SER A 93 11.76 -1.71 12.62
C SER A 93 10.38 -1.93 11.99
N GLY A 94 9.77 -3.09 12.21
CA GLY A 94 8.39 -3.40 11.78
C GLY A 94 7.36 -2.45 12.41
N LEU A 95 7.45 -2.20 13.72
CA LEU A 95 6.57 -1.28 14.43
C LEU A 95 6.78 0.17 13.97
N LEU A 96 8.03 0.62 13.79
CA LEU A 96 8.32 1.95 13.25
C LEU A 96 7.78 2.11 11.83
N PHE A 97 8.02 1.13 10.97
CA PHE A 97 7.50 1.07 9.62
C PHE A 97 5.97 1.12 9.57
N SER A 98 5.30 0.35 10.44
CA SER A 98 3.85 0.37 10.57
C SER A 98 3.34 1.73 11.08
N SER A 99 4.05 2.33 12.03
CA SER A 99 3.69 3.62 12.63
C SER A 99 3.77 4.77 11.63
N VAL A 100 4.76 4.80 10.74
CA VAL A 100 4.81 5.85 9.70
C VAL A 100 3.62 5.78 8.74
N HIS A 101 3.02 4.59 8.57
CA HIS A 101 1.80 4.37 7.77
C HIS A 101 0.50 4.78 8.49
N CYS A 102 0.57 5.21 9.75
CA CYS A 102 -0.52 5.94 10.42
C CYS A 102 -0.67 7.36 9.85
N PHE A 103 0.43 7.96 9.41
CA PHE A 103 0.49 9.32 8.93
C PHE A 103 0.30 9.37 7.41
N GLY A 104 -0.55 10.29 6.93
CA GLY A 104 -0.77 10.50 5.49
C GLY A 104 -2.25 10.54 5.07
N ASP A 105 -2.48 11.24 3.97
CA ASP A 105 -3.77 11.31 3.30
C ASP A 105 -4.04 10.02 2.53
N LYS A 106 -5.01 9.23 2.99
CA LYS A 106 -5.36 7.92 2.39
C LYS A 106 -6.33 8.02 1.21
N ILE A 107 -6.82 9.23 0.90
CA ILE A 107 -7.59 9.44 -0.33
C ILE A 107 -6.60 9.69 -1.46
N ASN A 108 -6.27 8.62 -2.17
CA ASN A 108 -5.55 8.70 -3.43
C ASN A 108 -6.53 8.89 -4.59
N LEU A 109 -6.00 9.34 -5.72
CA LEU A 109 -6.76 9.57 -6.96
C LEU A 109 -7.60 8.34 -7.37
N CYS A 110 -7.10 7.12 -7.13
CA CYS A 110 -7.85 5.88 -7.38
C CYS A 110 -9.16 5.79 -6.58
N HIS A 111 -9.18 6.19 -5.30
CA HIS A 111 -10.43 6.19 -4.53
C HIS A 111 -11.47 7.14 -5.12
N VAL A 112 -11.02 8.26 -5.71
CA VAL A 112 -11.91 9.23 -6.36
C VAL A 112 -12.45 8.68 -7.67
N LEU A 113 -11.59 8.03 -8.46
CA LEU A 113 -11.95 7.41 -9.75
C LEU A 113 -12.90 6.22 -9.60
N LEU A 114 -12.73 5.43 -8.54
CA LEU A 114 -13.54 4.24 -8.27
C LEU A 114 -14.82 4.52 -7.45
N ALA A 115 -15.00 5.74 -6.93
CA ALA A 115 -16.22 6.11 -6.22
C ALA A 115 -17.39 6.18 -7.21
N LYS A 116 -18.35 5.25 -7.06
CA LYS A 116 -19.61 5.25 -7.84
C LYS A 116 -20.24 6.64 -7.82
N ASP A 117 -20.59 7.16 -8.99
CA ASP A 117 -21.36 8.39 -9.13
C ASP A 117 -22.76 8.15 -8.54
N GLY A 118 -23.04 8.69 -7.35
CA GLY A 118 -24.35 8.60 -6.71
C GLY A 118 -25.37 9.59 -7.27
N GLY A 119 -25.27 9.96 -8.56
CA GLY A 119 -25.97 11.07 -9.20
C GLY A 119 -24.98 12.00 -9.92
N GLU A 120 -25.48 12.78 -10.89
CA GLU A 120 -24.68 13.72 -11.70
C GLU A 120 -23.74 14.54 -10.81
N ALA A 121 -22.45 14.46 -11.10
CA ALA A 121 -21.46 15.23 -10.37
C ALA A 121 -21.75 16.71 -10.58
N LYS A 122 -22.16 17.42 -9.52
CA LYS A 122 -22.45 18.88 -9.57
C LYS A 122 -21.26 19.72 -10.06
N THR A 123 -20.05 19.16 -10.10
CA THR A 123 -18.81 19.85 -10.52
C THR A 123 -17.84 18.88 -11.19
N ASP A 124 -17.16 19.30 -12.26
CA ASP A 124 -16.04 18.53 -12.86
C ASP A 124 -14.69 18.74 -12.14
N SER A 125 -14.66 19.54 -11.08
CA SER A 125 -13.46 19.80 -10.28
C SER A 125 -13.08 18.61 -9.40
N LEU A 126 -11.89 18.04 -9.65
CA LEU A 126 -11.31 16.96 -8.85
C LEU A 126 -11.13 17.36 -7.39
N GLU A 127 -10.73 18.60 -7.12
CA GLU A 127 -10.47 19.10 -5.76
C GLU A 127 -11.75 19.13 -4.93
N THR A 128 -12.84 19.66 -5.50
CA THR A 128 -14.15 19.70 -4.86
C THR A 128 -14.68 18.30 -4.55
N ARG A 129 -14.49 17.36 -5.49
CA ARG A 129 -14.85 15.95 -5.33
C ARG A 129 -14.03 15.25 -4.24
N ILE A 130 -12.72 15.52 -4.15
CA ILE A 130 -11.86 14.99 -3.07
C ILE A 130 -12.35 15.50 -1.72
N ALA A 131 -12.65 16.79 -1.59
CA ALA A 131 -13.15 17.37 -0.34
C ALA A 131 -14.49 16.75 0.09
N ASP A 132 -15.42 16.57 -0.85
CA ASP A 132 -16.72 15.94 -0.59
C ASP A 132 -16.57 14.47 -0.16
N ILE A 133 -15.72 13.69 -0.84
CA ILE A 133 -15.44 12.30 -0.46
C ILE A 133 -14.77 12.25 0.92
N LYS A 134 -13.81 13.14 1.22
CA LYS A 134 -13.18 13.23 2.55
C LYS A 134 -14.23 13.46 3.64
N LYS A 135 -15.19 14.34 3.41
CA LYS A 135 -16.29 14.62 4.36
C LYS A 135 -17.22 13.42 4.52
N LYS A 136 -17.70 12.84 3.42
CA LYS A 136 -18.63 11.70 3.43
C LYS A 136 -18.01 10.42 4.00
N GLN A 137 -16.72 10.21 3.77
CA GLN A 137 -16.01 9.00 4.18
C GLN A 137 -15.19 9.18 5.46
N ALA A 138 -15.31 10.30 6.19
CA ALA A 138 -14.50 10.59 7.37
C ALA A 138 -14.45 9.42 8.39
N LYS A 139 -15.60 8.81 8.69
CA LYS A 139 -15.68 7.63 9.59
C LYS A 139 -14.94 6.42 9.03
N ARG A 140 -15.12 6.12 7.74
CA ARG A 140 -14.43 5.01 7.05
C ARG A 140 -12.92 5.26 6.99
N LEU A 141 -12.49 6.50 6.76
CA LEU A 141 -11.08 6.88 6.73
C LEU A 141 -10.42 6.71 8.09
N LYS A 142 -11.12 7.02 9.20
CA LYS A 142 -10.62 6.71 10.55
C LYS A 142 -10.37 5.21 10.73
N ILE A 143 -11.30 4.37 10.27
CA ILE A 143 -11.16 2.89 10.33
C ILE A 143 -9.97 2.42 9.47
N ILE A 144 -9.85 2.90 8.23
CA ILE A 144 -8.73 2.55 7.34
C ILE A 144 -7.39 3.03 7.93
N LYS A 145 -7.36 4.21 8.57
CA LYS A 145 -6.17 4.72 9.27
C LYS A 145 -5.74 3.79 10.40
N LEU A 146 -6.68 3.17 11.11
CA LEU A 146 -6.39 2.20 12.18
C LEU A 146 -5.98 0.82 11.65
N ILE A 147 -6.68 0.29 10.65
CA ILE A 147 -6.44 -1.07 10.12
C ILE A 147 -5.15 -1.15 9.30
N HIS A 148 -4.83 -0.10 8.55
CA HIS A 148 -3.71 -0.17 7.61
C HIS A 148 -2.34 -0.40 8.28
N PRO A 149 -1.97 0.28 9.39
CA PRO A 149 -0.76 -0.04 10.16
C PRO A 149 -0.69 -1.52 10.55
N ILE A 150 -1.80 -2.08 11.05
CA ILE A 150 -1.89 -3.50 11.42
C ILE A 150 -1.64 -4.38 10.20
N SER A 151 -2.17 -4.02 9.04
CA SER A 151 -1.99 -4.78 7.81
C SER A 151 -0.57 -4.70 7.24
N VAL A 152 0.19 -3.63 7.47
CA VAL A 152 1.56 -3.47 6.95
C VAL A 152 2.63 -3.90 7.96
N LEU A 153 2.29 -4.17 9.21
CA LEU A 153 3.23 -4.71 10.19
C LEU A 153 3.82 -6.08 9.76
N PRO A 154 3.01 -7.06 9.28
CA PRO A 154 3.54 -8.31 8.76
C PRO A 154 4.51 -8.10 7.59
N LEU A 155 4.24 -7.14 6.71
CA LEU A 155 5.15 -6.78 5.62
C LEU A 155 6.51 -6.37 6.16
N GLY A 156 6.53 -5.46 7.14
CA GLY A 156 7.78 -4.98 7.74
C GLY A 156 8.58 -6.08 8.45
N ILE A 157 7.90 -7.04 9.07
CA ILE A 157 8.55 -8.20 9.70
C ILE A 157 9.11 -9.13 8.64
N LEU A 158 8.32 -9.46 7.61
CA LEU A 158 8.74 -10.36 6.53
C LEU A 158 9.91 -9.78 5.71
N SER A 159 9.86 -8.48 5.36
CA SER A 159 10.95 -7.84 4.61
C SER A 159 12.23 -7.76 5.45
N GLY A 160 12.12 -7.53 6.76
CA GLY A 160 13.25 -7.59 7.70
C GLY A 160 13.85 -9.00 7.82
N TYR A 161 13.01 -10.01 8.02
CA TYR A 161 13.42 -11.41 8.09
C TYR A 161 14.18 -11.84 6.83
N TYR A 162 13.60 -11.62 5.64
CA TYR A 162 14.22 -12.03 4.39
C TYR A 162 15.46 -11.20 4.04
N GLY A 163 15.50 -9.93 4.42
CA GLY A 163 16.67 -9.08 4.26
C GLY A 163 17.89 -9.61 5.01
N ILE A 164 17.72 -9.97 6.29
CA ILE A 164 18.80 -10.53 7.11
C ILE A 164 19.12 -11.96 6.69
N LYS A 165 18.11 -12.81 6.44
CA LYS A 165 18.31 -14.21 6.04
C LYS A 165 19.17 -14.35 4.80
N TYR A 166 18.89 -13.53 3.78
CA TYR A 166 19.60 -13.57 2.50
C TYR A 166 20.72 -12.53 2.39
N GLN A 167 20.96 -11.75 3.44
CA GLN A 167 21.93 -10.66 3.45
C GLN A 167 21.80 -9.78 2.19
N SER A 168 20.57 -9.38 1.86
CA SER A 168 20.25 -8.73 0.59
C SER A 168 19.08 -7.76 0.74
N ILE A 169 19.38 -6.48 0.55
CA ILE A 169 18.34 -5.44 0.50
C ILE A 169 17.38 -5.64 -0.67
N TRP A 170 17.85 -6.27 -1.77
CA TRP A 170 17.01 -6.62 -2.90
C TRP A 170 15.95 -7.67 -2.55
N ALA A 171 16.26 -8.59 -1.63
CA ALA A 171 15.26 -9.54 -1.14
C ALA A 171 14.14 -8.81 -0.39
N SER A 172 14.48 -7.85 0.48
CA SER A 172 13.48 -7.01 1.17
C SER A 172 12.64 -6.19 0.19
N VAL A 173 13.28 -5.54 -0.80
CA VAL A 173 12.59 -4.78 -1.85
C VAL A 173 11.67 -5.69 -2.68
N GLY A 174 12.10 -6.90 -3.02
CA GLY A 174 11.31 -7.88 -3.75
C GLY A 174 10.06 -8.31 -2.98
N VAL A 175 10.20 -8.64 -1.70
CA VAL A 175 9.06 -8.96 -0.81
C VAL A 175 8.07 -7.80 -0.77
N HIS A 176 8.57 -6.56 -0.64
CA HIS A 176 7.74 -5.37 -0.61
C HIS A 176 7.03 -5.12 -1.94
N PHE A 177 7.75 -5.19 -3.06
CA PHE A 177 7.18 -5.08 -4.39
C PHE A 177 6.04 -6.09 -4.60
N ILE A 178 6.29 -7.36 -4.27
CA ILE A 178 5.30 -8.45 -4.38
C ILE A 178 4.10 -8.18 -3.48
N TRP A 179 4.33 -7.69 -2.26
CA TRP A 179 3.26 -7.32 -1.35
C TRP A 179 2.34 -6.25 -1.97
N ASN A 180 2.92 -5.17 -2.51
CA ASN A 180 2.16 -4.08 -3.12
C ASN A 180 1.42 -4.52 -4.39
N LEU A 181 1.95 -5.52 -5.10
CA LEU A 181 1.30 -6.08 -6.28
C LEU A 181 0.18 -7.04 -5.92
N ILE A 182 0.41 -8.00 -5.02
CA ILE A 182 -0.47 -9.16 -4.81
C ILE A 182 -1.51 -8.91 -3.72
N VAL A 183 -1.15 -8.26 -2.61
CA VAL A 183 -2.04 -8.12 -1.44
C VAL A 183 -3.36 -7.41 -1.75
N PRO A 184 -3.40 -6.36 -2.59
CA PRO A 184 -4.68 -5.78 -3.01
C PRO A 184 -5.65 -6.81 -3.62
N PHE A 185 -5.14 -7.75 -4.44
CA PHE A 185 -5.97 -8.80 -5.03
C PHE A 185 -6.41 -9.83 -3.99
N ILE A 186 -5.50 -10.26 -3.10
CA ILE A 186 -5.85 -11.18 -2.01
C ILE A 186 -6.96 -10.60 -1.13
N ILE A 187 -6.88 -9.31 -0.76
CA ILE A 187 -7.91 -8.65 0.06
C ILE A 187 -9.27 -8.68 -0.66
N VAL A 188 -9.30 -8.38 -1.96
CA VAL A 188 -10.54 -8.43 -2.74
C VAL A 188 -11.12 -9.84 -2.74
N LEU A 189 -10.30 -10.86 -2.98
CA LEU A 189 -10.73 -12.26 -2.97
C LEU A 189 -11.29 -12.67 -1.60
N LEU A 190 -10.60 -12.32 -0.50
CA LEU A 190 -11.07 -12.61 0.86
C LEU A 190 -12.41 -11.93 1.16
N VAL A 191 -12.60 -10.68 0.76
CA VAL A 191 -13.88 -9.96 0.94
C VAL A 191 -14.99 -10.67 0.18
N LEU A 192 -14.75 -11.09 -1.07
CA LEU A 192 -15.74 -11.83 -1.86
C LEU A 192 -16.10 -13.17 -1.22
N MET A 193 -15.12 -13.90 -0.69
CA MET A 193 -15.35 -15.14 0.04
C MET A 193 -16.21 -14.93 1.30
N ILE A 194 -15.92 -13.91 2.11
CA ILE A 194 -16.70 -13.57 3.31
C ILE A 194 -18.14 -13.20 2.94
N LEU A 195 -18.33 -12.40 1.89
CA LEU A 195 -19.68 -12.03 1.43
C LEU A 195 -20.46 -13.26 0.98
N LYS A 196 -19.83 -14.16 0.20
CA LYS A 196 -20.45 -15.42 -0.23
C LYS A 196 -20.83 -16.30 0.96
N ALA A 197 -19.93 -16.46 1.93
CA ALA A 197 -20.19 -17.22 3.15
C ALA A 197 -21.36 -16.63 3.95
N ARG A 198 -21.41 -15.30 4.09
CA ARG A 198 -22.51 -14.59 4.79
C ARG A 198 -23.85 -14.78 4.10
N VAL A 199 -23.90 -14.69 2.78
CA VAL A 199 -25.14 -14.92 2.01
C VAL A 199 -25.59 -16.38 2.17
N SER A 200 -24.66 -17.33 2.09
CA SER A 200 -24.95 -18.76 2.30
C SER A 200 -25.50 -19.03 3.70
N ALA A 201 -24.84 -18.52 4.74
CA ALA A 201 -25.27 -18.67 6.13
C ALA A 201 -26.67 -18.08 6.37
N ARG A 202 -26.95 -16.90 5.79
CA ARG A 202 -28.28 -16.27 5.87
C ARG A 202 -29.35 -17.14 5.21
N LYS A 203 -29.06 -17.70 4.02
CA LYS A 203 -29.98 -18.60 3.32
C LYS A 203 -30.29 -19.84 4.17
N THR A 204 -29.25 -20.51 4.69
CA THR A 204 -29.39 -21.67 5.58
C THR A 204 -30.21 -21.35 6.82
N TRP A 205 -29.94 -20.20 7.46
CA TRP A 205 -30.69 -19.74 8.63
C TRP A 205 -32.18 -19.51 8.33
N HIS A 206 -32.51 -18.88 7.19
CA HIS A 206 -33.90 -18.70 6.78
C HIS A 206 -34.61 -20.03 6.54
N THR A 207 -33.95 -20.99 5.87
CA THR A 207 -34.50 -22.33 5.65
C THR A 207 -34.74 -23.06 6.97
N LEU A 208 -33.79 -23.01 7.91
CA LEU A 208 -33.93 -23.61 9.23
C LEU A 208 -35.08 -22.99 10.02
N ARG A 209 -35.14 -21.65 10.07
CA ARG A 209 -36.19 -20.90 10.76
C ARG A 209 -37.59 -21.18 10.19
N TYR A 210 -37.69 -21.37 8.87
CA TYR A 210 -38.95 -21.72 8.23
C TYR A 210 -39.42 -23.13 8.60
N LYS A 211 -38.50 -24.11 8.62
CA LYS A 211 -38.80 -25.48 9.06
C LYS A 211 -39.27 -25.52 10.52
N LEU A 212 -38.59 -24.80 11.41
CA LEU A 212 -38.93 -24.69 12.84
C LEU A 212 -40.28 -24.01 13.13
N ARG A 213 -40.87 -23.29 12.16
CA ARG A 213 -42.19 -22.66 12.31
C ARG A 213 -43.34 -23.55 11.83
N ARG A 214 -43.04 -24.64 11.13
CA ARG A 214 -44.03 -25.53 10.51
C ARG A 214 -44.15 -26.90 11.18
N GLY A 215 -43.15 -27.29 11.97
CA GLY A 215 -43.22 -28.46 12.86
C GLY A 215 -43.46 -28.00 14.27
#